data_AF-A0A165A6M2-F1
#
_entry.id   AF-A0A165A6M2-F1
#
_cell.length_a   1.000
_cell.length_b   1.000
_cell.length_c   1.000
_cell.angle_alpha   90.00
_cell.angle_beta   90.00
_cell.angle_gamma   90.00
#
_symmetry.space_group_name_H-M   'P 1'
#
loop_
_entity.id
_entity.type
_entity.pdbx_description
1 polymer ?
#
loop_
_entity_poly.entity_id
_entity_poly.type
_entity_poly.pdbx_seq_one_letter_code
_entity_poly.pdbx_strand_id
1 'polypeptide(L)'
;MELGTIEDPSSSTFTLSEEDHTLANSLRFALNQDPRVTFSGYSIPHPSEARVNVRVQTTGDPASEVLRDSCQDLMLMCQHIRSTFDQAVTDFTNEKGDPASEVLRDSCQDLMLMCQHIRSTFDQAVTDFTNEKGLKDMDIKK
;
A
#
# COMPACT_ATOMS: atom_id res chain seq x y z
N MET A 1 -19.13 -3.60 4.40
CA MET A 1 -19.24 -3.95 5.83
C MET A 1 -17.86 -4.36 6.30
N GLU A 2 -17.13 -3.44 6.92
CA GLU A 2 -15.86 -3.74 7.58
C GLU A 2 -16.12 -4.43 8.92
N LEU A 3 -15.30 -5.43 9.26
CA LEU A 3 -15.29 -6.12 10.55
C LEU A 3 -14.02 -5.72 11.32
N GLY A 4 -13.88 -4.43 11.60
CA GLY A 4 -12.98 -3.92 12.62
C GLY A 4 -13.81 -3.61 13.87
N THR A 5 -13.61 -4.36 14.94
CA THR A 5 -14.22 -4.04 16.24
C THR A 5 -13.57 -2.77 16.77
N ILE A 6 -14.38 -1.76 17.10
CA ILE A 6 -13.95 -0.48 17.70
C ILE A 6 -13.10 -0.68 18.97
N GLU A 7 -13.14 -1.87 19.54
CA GLU A 7 -12.52 -2.24 20.81
C GLU A 7 -10.99 -2.44 20.74
N ASP A 8 -10.39 -2.68 19.56
CA ASP A 8 -8.95 -2.92 19.45
C ASP A 8 -8.30 -2.21 18.24
N PRO A 9 -7.61 -1.08 18.45
CA PRO A 9 -6.92 -0.36 17.37
C PRO A 9 -5.69 -1.12 16.85
N SER A 10 -5.18 -2.12 17.57
CA SER A 10 -3.99 -2.91 17.19
C SER A 10 -4.28 -3.97 16.13
N SER A 11 -5.57 -4.28 15.88
CA SER A 11 -5.97 -5.33 14.93
C SER A 11 -7.11 -4.86 14.03
N SER A 12 -6.81 -4.57 12.76
CA SER A 12 -7.78 -4.04 11.79
C SER A 12 -7.70 -4.72 10.42
N THR A 13 -8.82 -4.74 9.71
CA THR A 13 -8.90 -5.15 8.30
C THR A 13 -9.23 -3.94 7.45
N PHE A 14 -8.39 -3.64 6.47
CA PHE A 14 -8.53 -2.53 5.55
C PHE A 14 -9.00 -3.03 4.19
N THR A 15 -10.03 -2.41 3.63
CA THR A 15 -10.49 -2.72 2.27
C THR A 15 -9.87 -1.73 1.29
N LEU A 16 -9.07 -2.22 0.35
CA LEU A 16 -8.52 -1.42 -0.75
C LEU A 16 -9.35 -1.69 -2.00
N SER A 17 -10.01 -0.65 -2.51
CA SER A 17 -10.82 -0.69 -3.73
C SER A 17 -9.94 -0.52 -4.96
N GLU A 18 -10.33 -1.14 -6.07
CA GLU A 18 -9.65 -1.12 -7.38
C GLU A 18 -8.21 -1.65 -7.36
N GLU A 19 -7.88 -2.47 -6.36
CA GLU A 19 -6.56 -3.05 -6.15
C GLU A 19 -6.60 -4.58 -6.19
N ASP A 20 -5.45 -5.20 -6.49
CA ASP A 20 -5.31 -6.65 -6.65
C ASP A 20 -4.07 -7.24 -5.95
N HIS A 21 -3.68 -8.45 -6.35
CA HIS A 21 -2.52 -9.17 -5.82
C HIS A 21 -1.20 -8.38 -5.90
N THR A 22 -1.07 -7.50 -6.89
CA THR A 22 0.16 -6.75 -7.17
C THR A 22 0.50 -5.85 -5.98
N LEU A 23 -0.44 -5.00 -5.60
CA LEU A 23 -0.31 -4.15 -4.42
C LEU A 23 -0.30 -5.02 -3.15
N ALA A 24 -1.29 -5.89 -3.02
CA ALA A 24 -1.53 -6.59 -1.77
C ALA A 24 -0.34 -7.46 -1.33
N ASN A 25 0.30 -8.15 -2.26
CA ASN A 25 1.47 -8.98 -1.96
C ASN A 25 2.71 -8.13 -1.63
N SER A 26 2.88 -7.00 -2.31
CA SER A 26 3.99 -6.07 -2.05
C SER A 26 3.86 -5.44 -0.67
N LEU A 27 2.64 -5.01 -0.30
CA LEU A 27 2.35 -4.43 0.99
C LEU A 27 2.47 -5.46 2.12
N ARG A 28 1.99 -6.69 1.91
CA ARG A 28 2.21 -7.81 2.82
C ARG A 28 3.71 -8.04 3.06
N PHE A 29 4.54 -7.97 2.03
CA PHE A 29 5.98 -8.14 2.19
C PHE A 29 6.58 -7.06 3.08
N ALA A 30 6.24 -5.79 2.82
CA ALA A 30 6.70 -4.64 3.62
C ALA A 30 6.26 -4.76 5.10
N LEU A 31 4.97 -5.06 5.33
CA LEU A 31 4.41 -5.25 6.68
C LEU A 31 5.13 -6.35 7.47
N ASN A 32 5.54 -7.44 6.81
CA ASN A 32 6.25 -8.53 7.50
C ASN A 32 7.70 -8.18 7.88
N GLN A 33 8.25 -7.06 7.41
CA GLN A 33 9.56 -6.58 7.85
C GLN A 33 9.47 -5.71 9.12
N ASP A 34 8.28 -5.16 9.43
CA ASP A 34 8.09 -4.31 10.59
C ASP A 34 7.98 -5.17 11.88
N PRO A 35 8.88 -5.00 12.87
CA PRO A 35 8.84 -5.76 14.12
C PRO A 35 7.59 -5.48 14.98
N ARG A 36 6.87 -4.40 14.71
CA ARG A 36 5.60 -4.07 15.38
C ARG A 36 4.46 -4.97 14.91
N VAL A 37 4.58 -5.59 13.75
CA VAL A 37 3.54 -6.45 13.13
C VAL A 37 3.66 -7.89 13.64
N THR A 38 2.57 -8.37 14.23
CA THR A 38 2.42 -9.77 14.65
C THR A 38 1.86 -10.63 13.53
N PHE A 39 0.95 -10.06 12.72
CA PHE A 39 0.32 -10.76 11.59
C PHE A 39 -0.01 -9.79 10.47
N SER A 40 0.30 -10.19 9.24
CA SER A 40 -0.18 -9.54 8.02
C SER A 40 -0.64 -10.56 6.99
N GLY A 41 -1.77 -10.27 6.34
CA GLY A 41 -2.31 -11.12 5.29
C GLY A 41 -3.31 -10.38 4.42
N TYR A 42 -3.61 -10.91 3.24
CA TYR A 42 -4.64 -10.33 2.39
C TYR A 42 -5.49 -11.41 1.72
N SER A 43 -6.69 -11.03 1.32
CA SER A 43 -7.62 -11.89 0.58
C SER A 43 -8.41 -11.06 -0.43
N ILE A 44 -8.62 -11.62 -1.62
CA ILE A 44 -9.59 -11.10 -2.59
C ILE A 44 -10.91 -11.84 -2.35
N PRO A 45 -12.00 -11.16 -1.96
CA PRO A 45 -13.27 -11.80 -1.63
C PRO A 45 -13.85 -12.61 -2.78
N HIS A 46 -13.74 -12.07 -4.00
CA HIS A 46 -14.18 -12.72 -5.22
C HIS A 46 -13.41 -12.19 -6.44
N PRO A 47 -12.98 -13.03 -7.41
CA PRO A 47 -12.20 -12.57 -8.57
C PRO A 47 -12.87 -11.49 -9.44
N SER A 48 -14.19 -11.40 -9.40
CA SER A 48 -14.96 -10.37 -10.13
C SER A 48 -15.12 -9.06 -9.37
N GLU A 49 -14.68 -8.99 -8.12
CA GLU A 49 -14.69 -7.75 -7.34
C GLU A 49 -13.25 -7.20 -7.32
N ALA A 50 -13.07 -5.99 -7.86
CA ALA A 50 -11.79 -5.30 -7.80
C ALA A 50 -11.61 -4.68 -6.40
N ARG A 51 -11.38 -5.53 -5.39
CA ARG A 51 -11.01 -5.11 -4.04
C ARG A 51 -10.19 -6.17 -3.33
N VAL A 52 -9.31 -5.71 -2.45
CA VAL A 52 -8.51 -6.56 -1.56
C VAL A 52 -8.81 -6.18 -0.11
N ASN A 53 -8.96 -7.18 0.74
CA ASN A 53 -8.97 -7.00 2.19
C ASN A 53 -7.58 -7.31 2.75
N VAL A 54 -6.94 -6.33 3.40
CA VAL A 54 -5.64 -6.48 4.07
C VAL A 54 -5.87 -6.51 5.59
N ARG A 55 -5.50 -7.61 6.23
CA ARG A 55 -5.54 -7.77 7.69
C ARG A 55 -4.18 -7.42 8.26
N VAL A 56 -4.15 -6.52 9.24
CA VAL A 56 -2.94 -6.16 10.00
C VAL A 56 -3.24 -6.34 11.48
N GLN A 57 -2.35 -7.03 12.17
CA GLN A 57 -2.34 -7.12 13.63
C GLN A 57 -0.96 -6.76 14.13
N THR A 58 -0.91 -5.86 15.08
CA THR A 58 0.33 -5.35 15.68
C THR A 58 0.47 -5.86 17.11
N THR A 59 1.56 -5.48 17.78
CA THR A 59 1.81 -5.79 19.20
C THR A 59 1.17 -4.79 20.17
N GLY A 60 0.65 -3.66 19.66
CA GLY A 60 0.02 -2.63 20.48
C GLY A 60 -0.17 -1.30 19.77
N ASP A 61 0.64 -1.00 18.75
CA ASP A 61 0.51 0.22 17.95
C ASP A 61 -0.74 0.20 17.05
N PRO A 62 -1.36 1.34 16.74
CA PRO A 62 -2.52 1.36 15.85
C PRO A 62 -2.19 0.74 14.48
N ALA A 63 -2.98 -0.25 14.06
CA ALA A 63 -2.77 -0.96 12.79
C ALA A 63 -2.80 -0.03 11.57
N SER A 64 -3.55 1.08 11.64
CA SER A 64 -3.60 2.10 10.58
C SER A 64 -2.31 2.89 10.43
N GLU A 65 -1.62 3.17 11.53
CA GLU A 65 -0.32 3.84 11.54
C GLU A 65 0.77 2.92 10.98
N VAL A 66 0.81 1.67 11.46
CA VAL A 66 1.78 0.68 10.96
C VAL A 66 1.58 0.40 9.48
N LEU A 67 0.32 0.35 9.01
CA LEU A 67 0.01 0.20 7.59
C LEU A 67 0.49 1.40 6.76
N ARG A 68 0.27 2.63 7.25
CA ARG A 68 0.74 3.86 6.59
C ARG A 68 2.27 3.89 6.49
N ASP A 69 2.96 3.58 7.57
CA ASP A 69 4.42 3.54 7.61
C ASP A 69 4.95 2.49 6.62
N SER A 70 4.33 1.31 6.56
CA SER A 70 4.68 0.26 5.60
C SER A 70 4.46 0.69 4.13
N CYS A 71 3.41 1.46 3.84
CA CYS A 71 3.22 2.06 2.52
C CYS A 71 4.34 3.06 2.18
N GLN A 72 4.75 3.88 3.15
CA GLN A 72 5.83 4.84 2.97
C GLN A 72 7.18 4.14 2.72
N ASP A 73 7.47 3.06 3.44
CA ASP A 73 8.66 2.24 3.23
C ASP A 73 8.66 1.59 1.85
N LEU A 74 7.51 1.08 1.40
CA LEU A 74 7.36 0.55 0.04
C LEU A 74 7.68 1.62 -1.01
N MET A 75 7.18 2.84 -0.86
CA MET A 75 7.51 3.96 -1.77
C MET A 75 9.01 4.27 -1.79
N LEU A 76 9.66 4.30 -0.63
CA LEU A 76 11.10 4.54 -0.54
C LEU A 76 11.91 3.43 -1.22
N MET A 77 11.48 2.18 -1.06
CA MET A 77 12.06 1.06 -1.81
C MET A 77 11.90 1.23 -3.32
N CYS A 78 10.69 1.58 -3.81
CA CYS A 78 10.46 1.83 -5.24
C CYS A 78 11.37 2.94 -5.77
N GLN A 79 11.52 4.03 -5.01
CA GLN A 79 12.39 5.16 -5.38
C GLN A 79 13.86 4.76 -5.44
N HIS A 80 14.34 3.98 -4.47
CA HIS A 80 15.71 3.51 -4.44
C HIS A 80 16.02 2.56 -5.61
N ILE A 81 15.11 1.62 -5.90
CA ILE A 81 15.22 0.71 -7.04
C ILE A 81 15.34 1.51 -8.33
N ARG A 82 14.43 2.48 -8.55
CA ARG A 82 14.48 3.34 -9.73
C ARG A 82 15.79 4.11 -9.83
N SER A 83 16.23 4.78 -8.76
CA SER A 83 17.45 5.59 -8.81
C SER A 83 18.68 4.75 -9.15
N THR A 84 18.79 3.55 -8.56
CA THR A 84 19.89 2.63 -8.82
C THR A 84 19.86 2.12 -10.26
N PHE A 85 18.65 1.85 -10.74
CA PHE A 85 18.42 1.37 -12.08
C PHE A 85 18.67 2.43 -13.15
N ASP A 86 18.18 3.65 -12.96
CA ASP A 86 18.43 4.78 -13.87
C ASP A 86 19.93 5.07 -13.98
N GLN A 87 20.68 4.94 -12.88
CA GLN A 87 22.14 5.05 -12.90
C GLN A 87 22.77 3.91 -13.73
N ALA A 88 22.37 2.66 -13.49
CA ALA A 88 22.89 1.51 -14.24
C ALA A 88 22.56 1.59 -15.74
N VAL A 89 21.36 2.06 -16.09
CA VAL A 89 20.94 2.32 -17.46
C VAL A 89 21.79 3.40 -18.09
N THR A 90 22.03 4.52 -17.38
CA THR A 90 22.87 5.63 -17.85
C THR A 90 24.29 5.15 -18.11
N ASP A 91 24.88 4.41 -17.17
CA ASP A 91 26.21 3.84 -17.30
C ASP A 91 26.29 2.90 -18.51
N PHE A 92 25.29 2.04 -18.69
CA PHE A 92 25.20 1.12 -19.83
C PHE A 92 25.00 1.86 -21.16
N THR A 93 24.15 2.88 -21.25
CA THR A 93 23.93 3.64 -22.50
C THR A 93 25.17 4.42 -22.91
N ASN A 94 25.91 4.97 -21.94
CA ASN A 94 27.18 5.63 -22.18
C ASN A 94 28.25 4.65 -22.71
N GLU A 95 28.17 3.38 -22.32
CA GLU A 95 29.08 2.32 -22.80
C GLU A 95 28.62 1.66 -24.11
N LYS A 96 27.31 1.49 -24.31
CA LYS A 96 26.68 0.78 -25.43
C LYS A 96 25.28 1.36 -25.68
N GLY A 97 25.12 2.17 -26.73
CA GLY A 97 23.83 2.74 -27.14
C GLY A 97 22.81 1.69 -27.63
N ASP A 98 22.26 0.90 -26.72
CA ASP A 98 21.32 -0.20 -26.99
C ASP A 98 19.88 0.15 -26.54
N PRO A 99 18.87 0.02 -27.44
CA PRO A 99 17.46 0.32 -27.15
C PRO A 99 16.81 -0.52 -26.04
N ALA A 100 17.38 -1.64 -25.62
CA ALA A 100 16.84 -2.44 -24.50
C ALA A 100 16.84 -1.67 -23.16
N SER A 101 17.70 -0.67 -23.03
CA SER A 101 17.82 0.18 -21.83
C SER A 101 16.61 1.12 -21.62
N GLU A 102 15.88 1.48 -22.68
CA GLU A 102 14.70 2.34 -22.58
C GLU A 102 13.48 1.61 -22.04
N VAL A 103 13.21 0.38 -22.50
CA VAL A 103 12.11 -0.47 -22.02
C VAL A 103 12.21 -0.72 -20.51
N LEU A 104 13.45 -0.89 -20.08
CA LEU A 104 13.84 -1.08 -18.71
C LEU A 104 13.54 0.17 -17.87
N ARG A 105 13.86 1.36 -18.36
CA ARG A 105 13.59 2.66 -17.71
C ARG A 105 12.09 2.90 -17.54
N ASP A 106 11.31 2.59 -18.57
CA ASP A 106 9.85 2.76 -18.55
C ASP A 106 9.20 1.85 -17.49
N SER A 107 9.69 0.62 -17.35
CA SER A 107 9.19 -0.31 -16.32
C SER A 107 9.41 0.21 -14.88
N CYS A 108 10.53 0.90 -14.63
CA CYS A 108 10.80 1.52 -13.33
C CYS A 108 9.92 2.76 -13.09
N GLN A 109 9.58 3.50 -14.15
CA GLN A 109 8.66 4.62 -14.10
C GLN A 109 7.24 4.15 -13.73
N ASP A 110 6.78 3.05 -14.33
CA ASP A 110 5.49 2.43 -14.04
C ASP A 110 5.40 1.96 -12.59
N LEU A 111 6.48 1.37 -12.07
CA LEU A 111 6.53 0.94 -10.66
C LEU A 111 6.30 2.10 -9.70
N MET A 112 6.92 3.26 -9.95
CA MET A 112 6.69 4.44 -9.11
C MET A 112 5.27 4.99 -9.21
N LEU A 113 4.68 5.01 -10.42
CA LEU A 113 3.30 5.44 -10.61
C LEU A 113 2.36 4.55 -9.81
N MET A 114 2.65 3.24 -9.79
CA MET A 114 2.00 2.29 -8.89
C MET A 114 2.18 2.74 -7.43
N CYS A 115 3.41 2.98 -6.96
CA CYS A 115 3.66 3.35 -5.56
C CYS A 115 3.01 4.69 -5.15
N GLN A 116 2.82 5.62 -6.09
CA GLN A 116 2.06 6.86 -5.87
C GLN A 116 0.54 6.63 -5.82
N HIS A 117 0.02 5.75 -6.66
CA HIS A 117 -1.38 5.35 -6.66
C HIS A 117 -1.76 4.72 -5.31
N ILE A 118 -0.90 3.81 -4.79
CA ILE A 118 -1.08 3.17 -3.48
C ILE A 118 -1.34 4.21 -2.38
N ARG A 119 -0.52 5.25 -2.31
CA ARG A 119 -0.66 6.29 -1.29
C ARG A 119 -1.98 7.04 -1.45
N SER A 120 -2.34 7.40 -2.67
CA SER A 120 -3.60 8.09 -2.94
C SER A 120 -4.81 7.24 -2.55
N THR A 121 -4.79 5.94 -2.88
CA THR A 121 -5.85 5.00 -2.54
C THR A 121 -5.95 4.80 -1.03
N PHE A 122 -4.81 4.73 -0.33
CA PHE A 122 -4.77 4.68 1.13
C PHE A 122 -5.30 5.96 1.78
N ASP A 123 -4.82 7.13 1.35
CA ASP A 123 -5.25 8.43 1.88
C ASP A 123 -6.76 8.62 1.69
N GLN A 124 -7.30 8.17 0.53
CA GLN A 124 -8.73 8.18 0.26
C GLN A 124 -9.49 7.24 1.22
N ALA A 125 -9.01 6.00 1.39
CA ALA A 125 -9.63 5.04 2.31
C ALA A 125 -9.63 5.56 3.77
N VAL A 126 -8.55 6.21 4.21
CA VAL A 126 -8.46 6.86 5.54
C VAL A 126 -9.40 8.06 5.65
N THR A 127 -9.54 8.84 4.59
CA THR A 127 -10.45 10.00 4.54
C THR A 127 -11.91 9.55 4.60
N ASP A 128 -12.27 8.49 3.86
CA ASP A 128 -13.61 7.91 3.87
C ASP A 128 -13.97 7.37 5.27
N PHE A 129 -13.03 6.67 5.92
CA PHE A 129 -13.17 6.25 7.32
C PHE A 129 -13.42 7.43 8.27
N THR A 130 -12.70 8.54 8.09
CA THR A 130 -12.82 9.73 8.94
C THR A 130 -14.15 10.45 8.73
N ASN A 131 -14.60 10.57 7.47
CA ASN A 131 -15.85 11.23 7.10
C ASN A 131 -17.10 10.42 7.49
N GLU A 132 -17.06 9.08 7.38
CA GLU A 132 -18.16 8.22 7.85
C GLU A 132 -18.34 8.29 9.38
N LYS A 133 -17.27 8.52 10.15
CA LYS A 133 -17.36 8.82 11.59
C LYS A 133 -18.00 10.19 11.86
N GLY A 134 -17.69 11.21 11.05
CA GLY A 134 -18.25 12.56 11.20
C GLY A 134 -19.76 12.65 10.95
N LEU A 135 -20.33 11.82 10.06
CA LEU A 135 -21.78 11.76 9.86
C LEU A 135 -22.52 11.04 10.99
N LYS A 136 -21.93 10.04 11.64
CA LYS A 136 -22.58 9.27 12.72
C LYS A 136 -22.63 10.02 14.05
N ASP A 137 -21.75 10.99 14.29
CA ASP A 137 -21.80 11.86 15.49
C ASP A 137 -22.87 12.97 15.40
N MET A 138 -23.51 13.18 14.24
CA MET A 138 -24.53 14.21 14.04
C MET A 138 -25.98 13.71 14.16
N ASP A 139 -26.21 12.40 14.26
CA ASP A 139 -27.55 11.79 14.30
C ASP A 139 -27.92 11.22 15.68
N ILE A 140 -27.53 11.93 16.75
CA ILE A 140 -28.20 11.81 18.05
C ILE A 140 -29.17 12.99 18.19
N LYS A 141 -30.34 12.87 17.58
CA LYS A 141 -31.54 13.60 18.02
C LYS A 141 -32.48 12.63 18.73
N LYS A 142 -32.86 13.05 19.94
CA LYS A 142 -33.77 12.44 20.91
C LYS A 142 -35.03 11.82 20.29
#